data_AF-A0AAF0VRT6-F1
#
_entry.id   AF-A0AAF0VRT6-F1
#
_cell.length_a   1.000
_cell.length_b   1.000
_cell.length_c   1.000
_cell.angle_alpha   90.00
_cell.angle_beta   90.00
_cell.angle_gamma   90.00
#
_symmetry.space_group_name_H-M   'P 1'
#
loop_
_entity.id
_entity.type
_entity.pdbx_description
1 polymer ?
#
loop_
_entity_poly.entity_id
_entity_poly.type
_entity_poly.pdbx_seq_one_letter_code
_entity_poly.pdbx_strand_id
1 'polypeptide(L)'
;MAAKNIKLNAEETLGHVSKIAATMAEVSVPGPVPPPAPAASPIDAALNTVVLAAAEKAEASSATLSKRGTDHNATSLRAVSSMQTQEEENTYAITEIQPQAQQSGTTAL
;
A
#
# COMPACT_ATOMS: atom_id res chain seq x y z
N MET A 1 21.24 0.83 14.94
CA MET A 1 20.84 0.43 13.57
C MET A 1 21.59 1.32 12.60
N ALA A 2 22.33 0.77 11.63
CA ALA A 2 23.01 1.58 10.63
C ALA A 2 21.94 2.37 9.85
N ALA A 3 22.04 3.70 9.87
CA ALA A 3 21.17 4.56 9.07
C ALA A 3 21.46 4.27 7.60
N LYS A 4 20.63 3.45 6.96
CA LYS A 4 20.63 3.33 5.51
C LYS A 4 20.37 4.73 4.97
N ASN A 5 21.25 5.22 4.11
CA ASN A 5 21.07 6.48 3.43
C ASN A 5 19.96 6.28 2.38
N ILE A 6 18.72 6.58 2.75
CA ILE A 6 17.54 6.38 1.91
C ILE A 6 17.33 7.67 1.11
N LYS A 7 17.49 7.59 -0.21
CA LYS A 7 17.06 8.64 -1.13
C LYS A 7 15.63 8.33 -1.56
N LEU A 8 14.68 9.18 -1.19
CA LEU A 8 13.27 9.04 -1.56
C LEU A 8 12.96 9.96 -2.74
N ASN A 9 12.34 9.42 -3.79
CA ASN A 9 11.61 10.21 -4.77
C ASN A 9 10.12 10.06 -4.46
N ALA A 10 9.53 11.07 -3.80
CA ALA A 10 8.16 11.01 -3.31
C ALA A 10 7.14 10.81 -4.44
N GLU A 11 7.30 11.53 -5.55
CA GLU A 11 6.38 11.48 -6.69
C GLU A 11 6.39 10.10 -7.36
N GLU A 12 7.59 9.58 -7.65
CA GLU A 12 7.75 8.25 -8.25
C GLU A 12 7.22 7.15 -7.32
N THR A 13 7.50 7.25 -6.02
CA THR A 13 7.05 6.27 -5.03
C THR A 13 5.53 6.25 -4.94
N LEU A 14 4.88 7.41 -4.85
CA LEU A 14 3.42 7.50 -4.82
C LEU A 14 2.79 7.03 -6.13
N GLY A 15 3.42 7.31 -7.27
CA GLY A 15 3.01 6.81 -8.57
C GLY A 15 3.03 5.28 -8.63
N HIS A 16 4.08 4.64 -8.14
CA HIS A 16 4.16 3.17 -8.07
C HIS A 16 3.14 2.57 -7.11
N VAL A 17 2.98 3.15 -5.93
CA VAL A 17 2.00 2.70 -4.93
C VAL A 17 0.58 2.79 -5.49
N SER A 18 0.25 3.89 -6.15
CA SER A 18 -1.07 4.09 -6.78
C SER A 18 -1.33 3.04 -7.86
N LYS A 19 -0.34 2.77 -8.72
CA LYS A 19 -0.42 1.70 -9.74
C LYS A 19 -0.63 0.31 -9.13
N ILE A 20 0.07 0.00 -8.04
CA ILE A 20 -0.10 -1.28 -7.33
C ILE A 20 -1.51 -1.39 -6.77
N ALA A 21 -1.99 -0.34 -6.09
CA ALA A 21 -3.34 -0.32 -5.52
C ALA A 21 -4.42 -0.46 -6.60
N ALA A 22 -4.26 0.22 -7.73
CA ALA A 22 -5.15 0.11 -8.88
C ALA A 22 -5.14 -1.32 -9.47
N THR A 23 -3.95 -1.88 -9.71
CA THR A 23 -3.80 -3.26 -10.21
C THR A 23 -4.46 -4.26 -9.25
N MET A 24 -4.24 -4.09 -7.94
CA MET A 24 -4.87 -4.94 -6.92
C MET A 24 -6.39 -4.82 -6.97
N ALA A 25 -6.95 -3.62 -7.13
CA ALA A 25 -8.39 -3.44 -7.26
C ALA A 25 -8.95 -4.11 -8.53
N GLU A 26 -8.26 -4.00 -9.66
CA GLU A 26 -8.66 -4.61 -10.94
C GLU A 26 -8.68 -6.14 -10.88
N VAL A 27 -7.68 -6.76 -10.26
CA VAL A 27 -7.60 -8.23 -10.14
C VAL A 27 -8.42 -8.79 -8.97
N SER A 28 -8.92 -7.93 -8.08
CA SER A 28 -9.76 -8.31 -6.95
C SER A 28 -11.23 -8.41 -7.38
N VAL A 29 -11.47 -9.30 -8.35
CA VAL A 29 -12.81 -9.73 -8.77
C VAL A 29 -12.99 -11.22 -8.46
N PRO A 30 -14.18 -11.65 -7.97
CA PRO A 30 -14.45 -13.07 -7.75
C PRO A 30 -14.33 -13.83 -9.07
N GLY A 31 -13.66 -14.98 -9.04
CA GLY A 31 -13.55 -15.86 -10.20
C GLY A 31 -14.91 -16.48 -10.59
N PRO A 32 -15.01 -17.07 -11.80
CA PRO A 32 -16.23 -17.73 -12.22
C PRO A 32 -16.53 -18.93 -11.31
N VAL A 33 -17.77 -19.00 -10.84
CA VAL A 33 -18.31 -20.17 -10.14
C VAL A 33 -19.31 -20.89 -11.05
N PRO A 34 -19.32 -22.23 -11.06
CA PRO A 34 -20.32 -22.99 -11.79
C PRO A 34 -21.73 -22.58 -11.35
N PRO A 35 -22.71 -22.51 -12.27
CA PRO A 35 -24.10 -22.32 -11.86
C PRO A 35 -24.60 -23.55 -11.10
N PRO A 36 -25.53 -23.39 -10.14
CA PRO A 36 -26.17 -24.52 -9.48
C PRO A 36 -26.96 -25.36 -10.49
N ALA A 37 -26.84 -26.69 -10.36
CA ALA A 37 -27.54 -27.66 -11.19
C ALA A 37 -28.93 -27.99 -10.62
N PRO A 38 -29.89 -28.48 -11.42
CA PRO A 38 -31.15 -28.98 -10.89
C PRO A 38 -30.93 -30.12 -9.88
N ALA A 39 -31.54 -30.01 -8.69
CA ALA A 39 -31.40 -31.03 -7.65
C ALA A 39 -32.30 -32.25 -7.94
N ALA A 40 -31.80 -33.20 -8.75
CA ALA A 40 -32.50 -34.45 -9.04
C ALA A 40 -32.19 -35.54 -7.99
N SER A 41 -31.08 -35.39 -7.26
CA SER A 41 -30.65 -36.29 -6.20
C SER A 41 -30.12 -35.53 -4.97
N PRO A 42 -30.01 -36.20 -3.80
CA PRO A 42 -29.34 -35.63 -2.64
C PRO A 42 -27.88 -35.23 -2.90
N ILE A 43 -27.20 -35.89 -3.84
CA ILE A 43 -25.82 -35.56 -4.23
C ILE A 43 -25.79 -34.22 -4.96
N ASP A 44 -26.76 -33.96 -5.84
CA ASP A 44 -26.85 -32.67 -6.55
C ASP A 44 -27.12 -31.52 -5.58
N ALA A 45 -27.97 -31.75 -4.56
CA ALA A 45 -28.18 -30.77 -3.50
C ALA A 45 -26.88 -30.47 -2.72
N ALA A 46 -26.08 -31.49 -2.42
CA ALA A 46 -24.78 -31.31 -1.77
C ALA A 46 -23.75 -30.62 -2.67
N LEU A 47 -23.76 -30.87 -3.98
CA LEU A 47 -22.90 -30.18 -4.93
C LEU A 47 -23.27 -28.69 -5.04
N ASN A 48 -24.56 -28.36 -5.04
CA ASN A 48 -25.02 -26.98 -5.07
C ASN A 48 -24.61 -26.20 -3.81
N THR A 49 -24.63 -26.81 -2.63
CA THR A 49 -24.15 -26.13 -1.41
C THR A 49 -22.65 -25.87 -1.45
N VAL A 50 -21.86 -26.79 -2.02
CA VAL A 50 -20.42 -26.58 -2.24
C VAL A 50 -20.17 -25.44 -3.23
N VAL A 51 -20.95 -25.37 -4.31
CA VAL A 51 -20.87 -24.28 -5.29
C VAL A 51 -21.16 -22.93 -4.64
N LEU A 52 -22.20 -22.84 -3.82
CA LEU A 52 -22.53 -21.61 -3.07
C LEU A 52 -21.42 -21.21 -2.10
N ALA A 53 -20.90 -22.17 -1.32
CA ALA A 53 -19.79 -21.90 -0.40
C ALA A 53 -18.51 -21.46 -1.14
N ALA A 54 -18.26 -22.01 -2.33
CA ALA A 54 -17.14 -21.58 -3.17
C ALA A 54 -17.32 -20.16 -3.68
N ALA A 55 -18.55 -19.77 -4.06
CA ALA A 55 -18.89 -18.42 -4.49
C ALA A 55 -18.68 -17.41 -3.36
N GLU A 56 -19.23 -17.67 -2.17
CA GLU A 56 -19.06 -16.83 -0.99
C GLU A 56 -17.59 -16.66 -0.61
N LYS A 57 -16.80 -17.75 -0.67
CA LYS A 57 -15.37 -17.70 -0.39
C LYS A 57 -14.59 -16.88 -1.42
N ALA A 58 -14.95 -16.99 -2.69
CA ALA A 58 -14.34 -16.20 -3.76
C ALA A 58 -14.63 -14.71 -3.56
N GLU A 59 -15.87 -14.35 -3.23
CA GLU A 59 -16.27 -12.99 -2.90
C GLU A 59 -15.52 -12.42 -1.70
N ALA A 60 -15.48 -13.17 -0.59
CA ALA A 60 -14.78 -12.74 0.62
C ALA A 60 -13.26 -12.56 0.39
N SER A 61 -12.65 -13.45 -0.39
CA SER A 61 -11.22 -13.37 -0.73
C SER A 61 -10.95 -12.15 -1.61
N SER A 62 -11.80 -11.93 -2.61
CA SER A 62 -11.75 -10.78 -3.50
C SER A 62 -11.85 -9.45 -2.74
N ALA A 63 -12.83 -9.34 -1.83
CA ALA A 63 -13.01 -8.16 -1.00
C ALA A 63 -11.79 -7.91 -0.08
N THR A 64 -11.20 -8.98 0.47
CA THR A 64 -10.02 -8.87 1.33
C THR A 64 -8.79 -8.38 0.54
N LEU A 65 -8.59 -8.88 -0.67
CA LEU A 65 -7.50 -8.44 -1.55
C LEU A 65 -7.67 -6.98 -1.97
N SER A 66 -8.89 -6.58 -2.33
CA SER A 66 -9.21 -5.19 -2.68
C SER A 66 -8.89 -4.24 -1.52
N LYS A 67 -9.33 -4.60 -0.30
CA LYS A 67 -9.04 -3.83 0.92
C LYS A 67 -7.55 -3.69 1.19
N ARG A 68 -6.77 -4.77 1.01
CA ARG A 68 -5.31 -4.75 1.24
C ARG A 68 -4.60 -3.74 0.34
N GLY A 69 -5.03 -3.58 -0.90
CA GLY A 69 -4.49 -2.58 -1.82
C GLY A 69 -4.72 -1.16 -1.31
N THR A 70 -5.94 -0.87 -0.83
CA THR A 70 -6.30 0.42 -0.22
C THR A 70 -5.48 0.70 1.04
N ASP A 71 -5.36 -0.28 1.94
CA ASP A 71 -4.61 -0.15 3.19
C ASP A 71 -3.11 0.07 2.93
N HIS A 72 -2.54 -0.62 1.94
CA HIS A 72 -1.17 -0.43 1.50
C HIS A 72 -0.97 1.01 0.98
N ASN A 73 -1.85 1.48 0.09
CA ASN A 73 -1.79 2.85 -0.42
C ASN A 73 -1.83 3.91 0.70
N ALA A 74 -2.77 3.77 1.63
CA ALA A 74 -2.91 4.69 2.76
C ALA A 74 -1.69 4.66 3.71
N THR A 75 -1.04 3.51 3.85
CA THR A 75 0.17 3.37 4.67
C THR A 75 1.37 4.02 3.98
N SER A 76 1.53 3.81 2.67
CA SER A 76 2.60 4.44 1.89
C SER A 76 2.46 5.97 1.84
N LEU A 77 1.24 6.51 1.70
CA LEU A 77 1.00 7.95 1.76
C LEU A 77 1.46 8.55 3.10
N ARG A 78 1.15 7.87 4.21
CA ARG A 78 1.60 8.29 5.54
C ARG A 78 3.12 8.22 5.69
N ALA A 79 3.75 7.17 5.16
CA ALA A 79 5.21 7.04 5.21
C ALA A 79 5.92 8.14 4.41
N VAL A 80 5.45 8.44 3.19
CA VAL A 80 6.01 9.53 2.37
C VAL A 80 5.85 10.88 3.07
N SER A 81 4.66 11.16 3.62
CA SER A 81 4.42 12.39 4.37
C SER A 81 5.34 12.52 5.59
N SER A 82 5.54 11.45 6.37
CA SER A 82 6.48 11.46 7.50
C SER A 82 7.92 11.72 7.07
N MET A 83 8.35 11.20 5.92
CA MET A 83 9.70 11.43 5.40
C MET A 83 9.88 12.86 4.90
N GLN A 84 8.86 13.44 4.26
CA GLN A 84 8.88 14.85 3.83
C GLN A 84 8.96 15.80 5.04
N THR A 85 8.17 15.57 6.09
CA THR A 85 8.28 16.35 7.33
C THR A 85 9.69 16.25 7.93
N GLN A 86 10.29 15.06 7.93
CA GLN A 86 11.66 14.91 8.41
C GLN A 86 12.68 15.67 7.55
N GLU A 87 12.50 15.71 6.23
CA GLU A 87 13.34 16.49 5.31
C GLU A 87 13.19 18.00 5.55
N GLU A 88 11.98 18.49 5.81
CA GLU A 88 11.72 19.88 6.17
C GLU A 88 12.40 20.28 7.49
N GLU A 89 12.26 19.45 8.53
CA GLU A 89 12.93 19.64 9.82
C GLU A 89 14.46 19.67 9.67
N ASN A 90 15.01 18.75 8.87
CA ASN A 90 16.45 18.70 8.59
C ASN A 90 16.90 19.95 7.83
N THR A 91 16.12 20.41 6.86
CA THR A 91 16.41 21.63 6.09
C THR A 91 16.41 22.87 6.98
N TYR A 92 15.44 22.96 7.88
CA TYR A 92 15.36 24.02 8.88
C TYR A 92 16.58 24.01 9.81
N ALA A 93 16.93 22.86 10.39
CA ALA A 93 18.08 22.71 11.27
C ALA A 93 19.40 23.07 10.57
N ILE A 94 19.58 22.66 9.31
CA ILE A 94 20.76 23.04 8.51
C ILE A 94 20.82 24.56 8.30
N THR A 95 19.68 25.17 7.98
CA THR A 95 19.59 26.62 7.75
C THR A 95 19.88 27.41 9.03
N GLU A 96 19.49 26.90 10.20
CA GLU A 96 19.77 27.53 11.50
C GLU A 96 21.26 27.45 11.90
N ILE A 97 21.95 26.38 11.50
CA ILE A 97 23.38 26.16 11.81
C ILE A 97 24.31 26.89 10.82
N GLN A 98 23.91 27.06 9.55
CA GLN A 98 24.74 27.71 8.53
C GLN A 98 25.27 29.11 8.89
N PRO A 99 24.50 30.01 9.54
CA PRO A 99 25.02 31.30 10.02
C PRO A 99 26.14 31.16 11.07
N GLN A 100 26.06 30.15 11.95
CA GLN A 100 27.04 29.93 13.02
C GLN A 100 28.35 29.27 12.51
N ALA A 101 28.24 28.42 11.48
CA ALA A 101 29.40 27.80 10.83
C ALA A 101 30.23 28.84 10.04
N GLN A 102 29.58 29.84 9.43
CA GLN A 102 30.29 30.93 8.73
C GLN A 102 31.03 31.87 9.70
N GLN A 103 30.49 32.12 10.90
CA GLN A 103 31.17 32.97 11.89
C GLN A 103 32.38 32.28 12.55
N SER A 104 32.31 30.96 12.74
CA SER A 104 33.41 30.17 13.33
C SER A 104 34.60 29.97 12.38
N GLY A 105 34.44 30.23 11.08
CA GLY A 105 35.51 30.18 10.08
C GLY A 105 36.29 31.50 9.90
N THR A 106 35.77 32.63 10.41
CA THR A 106 36.37 33.97 10.24
C THR A 106 37.20 34.47 11.42
N THR A 107 37.19 33.78 12.57
CA THR A 107 37.97 34.16 13.77
C THR A 107 39.33 33.47 13.87
N ALA A 108 39.75 32.75 12.83
CA ALA A 108 41.04 32.07 12.76
C ALA A 108 41.90 32.57 11.58
N LEU A 109 42.21 33.86 11.56
CA LEU A 109 43.32 34.44 10.78
C LEU A 109 44.00 35.55 11.59
#